data_AF-A0A8W8MF47-F1
#
_entry.id   AF-A0A8W8MF47-F1
#
_cell.length_a   1.000
_cell.length_b   1.000
_cell.length_c   1.000
_cell.angle_alpha   90.00
_cell.angle_beta   90.00
_cell.angle_gamma   90.00
#
_symmetry.space_group_name_H-M   'P 1'
#
loop_
_entity.id
_entity.type
_entity.pdbx_description
1 polymer ?
#
loop_
_entity_poly.entity_id
_entity_poly.type
_entity_poly.pdbx_seq_one_letter_code
_entity_poly.pdbx_strand_id
1 'polypeptide(L)'
;KKKVRYMDSARFIIASVFIAVAILAVVVVTVEYENTQDTRTSASSVDFQCILIPNDTTAAKKLKFNTTIEILCDYSEKIASDVYNSTLLMEFKPEYYLLQTQNAMEINHTLLPTTVQAGRWQISVSHPQRRIRILGDPVKCGGDGYFRITLIQKPNKIYPSDVNIQIESETSEVQLEVGQSKADGQYKITCSSTSDCTPAPITLLGSLGNKVVPLYGMNFTCIIKYNDYDGWSVNCTGSIPKSVVSSIDEITCRPILEDKKEADKTEAKVSKDVLLCNNDETCNFQCPKQNQDKYYSDPKFCNIFHRCVNERLYTAPCGKGTYFSTKRCACSHINDVIGENSCNTDGLRLKGGKDKELCTDSTRR
;
A
#
# COMPACT_ATOMS: atom_id res chain seq x y z
N LYS A 1 -49.81 -9.53 51.01
CA LYS A 1 -49.01 -10.02 49.86
C LYS A 1 -48.46 -8.94 48.89
N LYS A 2 -48.80 -7.63 49.02
CA LYS A 2 -48.22 -6.56 48.17
C LYS A 2 -46.90 -5.96 48.67
N LYS A 3 -46.56 -6.09 49.97
CA LYS A 3 -45.36 -5.49 50.57
C LYS A 3 -44.05 -6.26 50.30
N VAL A 4 -44.15 -7.54 49.92
CA VAL A 4 -42.96 -8.40 49.71
C VAL A 4 -42.37 -8.24 48.30
N ARG A 5 -43.18 -7.88 47.28
CA ARG A 5 -42.68 -7.66 45.92
C ARG A 5 -41.85 -6.38 45.74
N TYR A 6 -42.00 -5.39 46.62
CA TYR A 6 -41.25 -4.13 46.50
C TYR A 6 -39.79 -4.25 46.97
N MET A 7 -39.51 -5.16 47.90
CA MET A 7 -38.15 -5.36 48.42
C MET A 7 -37.25 -6.08 47.43
N ASP A 8 -37.78 -6.99 46.61
CA ASP A 8 -36.99 -7.71 45.61
C ASP A 8 -36.63 -6.81 44.42
N SER A 9 -37.55 -5.95 43.97
CA SER A 9 -37.26 -4.98 42.90
C SER A 9 -36.21 -3.95 43.31
N ALA A 10 -36.22 -3.49 44.57
CA ALA A 10 -35.23 -2.54 45.07
C ALA A 10 -33.81 -3.14 45.10
N ARG A 11 -33.68 -4.44 45.45
CA ARG A 11 -32.39 -5.14 45.46
C ARG A 11 -31.80 -5.29 44.05
N PHE A 12 -32.63 -5.54 43.05
CA PHE A 12 -32.18 -5.61 41.66
C PHE A 12 -31.68 -4.25 41.13
N ILE A 13 -32.36 -3.16 41.46
CA ILE A 13 -31.95 -1.81 41.03
C ILE A 13 -30.63 -1.41 41.69
N ILE A 14 -30.46 -1.70 42.98
CA ILE A 14 -29.21 -1.41 43.70
C ILE A 14 -28.05 -2.20 43.09
N ALA A 15 -28.25 -3.50 42.82
CA ALA A 15 -27.22 -4.32 42.19
C ALA A 15 -26.83 -3.83 40.79
N SER A 16 -27.79 -3.39 39.96
CA SER A 16 -27.49 -2.87 38.62
C SER A 16 -26.70 -1.56 38.66
N VAL A 17 -26.95 -0.70 39.65
CA VAL A 17 -26.21 0.57 39.81
C VAL A 17 -24.77 0.29 40.23
N PHE A 18 -24.53 -0.66 41.15
CA PHE A 18 -23.17 -1.03 41.55
C PHE A 18 -22.37 -1.63 40.38
N ILE A 19 -22.98 -2.46 39.53
CA ILE A 19 -22.32 -3.01 38.35
C ILE A 19 -21.98 -1.90 37.34
N ALA A 20 -22.91 -0.97 37.09
CA ALA A 20 -22.66 0.16 36.19
C ALA A 20 -21.53 1.06 36.68
N VAL A 21 -21.47 1.36 37.99
CA VAL A 21 -20.39 2.15 38.60
C VAL A 21 -19.06 1.41 38.54
N ALA A 22 -19.03 0.09 38.77
CA ALA A 22 -17.82 -0.71 38.66
C ALA A 22 -17.28 -0.74 37.22
N ILE A 23 -18.16 -0.87 36.22
CA ILE A 23 -17.78 -0.80 34.80
C ILE A 23 -17.23 0.59 34.47
N LEU A 24 -17.86 1.66 34.94
CA LEU A 24 -17.38 3.02 34.74
C LEU A 24 -16.01 3.25 35.39
N ALA A 25 -15.79 2.73 36.60
CA ALA A 25 -14.50 2.82 37.27
C ALA A 25 -13.40 2.05 36.53
N VAL A 26 -13.70 0.86 36.00
CA VAL A 26 -12.75 0.09 35.19
C VAL A 26 -12.41 0.84 33.89
N VAL A 27 -13.41 1.43 33.23
CA VAL A 27 -13.20 2.21 32.00
C VAL A 27 -12.35 3.46 32.29
N VAL A 28 -12.62 4.19 33.37
CA VAL A 28 -11.82 5.38 33.75
C VAL A 28 -10.37 4.99 34.07
N VAL A 29 -10.15 3.88 34.79
CA VAL A 29 -8.79 3.39 35.09
C VAL A 29 -8.07 2.93 33.83
N THR A 30 -8.75 2.28 32.87
CA THR A 30 -8.11 1.90 31.60
C THR A 30 -7.81 3.11 30.70
N VAL A 31 -8.65 4.15 30.74
CA VAL A 31 -8.44 5.37 29.96
C VAL A 31 -7.33 6.25 30.56
N GLU A 32 -7.18 6.29 31.88
CA GLU A 32 -6.00 6.94 32.51
C GLU A 32 -4.70 6.16 32.26
N TYR A 33 -4.75 4.84 32.10
CA TYR A 33 -3.56 4.05 31.78
C TYR A 33 -3.05 4.32 30.34
N GLU A 34 -3.94 4.51 29.37
CA GLU A 34 -3.55 4.86 28.00
C GLU A 34 -3.20 6.34 27.79
N ASN A 35 -3.56 7.22 28.73
CA ASN A 35 -3.30 8.65 28.62
C ASN A 35 -2.11 9.13 29.47
N THR A 36 -1.22 8.21 29.87
CA THR A 36 0.12 8.58 30.35
C THR A 36 0.99 8.95 29.16
N GLN A 37 0.67 10.11 28.62
CA GLN A 37 1.49 10.91 27.76
C GLN A 37 2.90 11.01 28.37
N ASP A 38 3.85 10.37 27.69
CA ASP A 38 5.08 11.00 27.22
C ASP A 38 5.70 11.97 28.24
N THR A 39 5.87 11.49 29.47
CA THR A 39 6.74 12.14 30.41
C THR A 39 8.12 11.71 29.98
N ARG A 40 8.81 12.60 29.24
CA ARG A 40 10.26 12.58 29.10
C ARG A 40 10.85 12.33 30.47
N THR A 41 11.15 11.07 30.75
CA THR A 41 11.94 10.68 31.91
C THR A 41 13.29 11.33 31.68
N SER A 42 13.60 12.34 32.50
CA SER A 42 14.92 12.94 32.58
C SER A 42 15.97 11.83 32.52
N ALA A 43 16.79 11.95 31.48
CA ALA A 43 17.93 11.14 31.14
C ALA A 43 18.56 10.39 32.33
N SER A 44 18.36 9.08 32.39
CA SER A 44 19.51 8.23 32.69
C SER A 44 20.55 8.54 31.62
N SER A 45 21.76 8.93 32.02
CA SER A 45 22.82 9.39 31.11
C SER A 45 23.24 8.28 30.15
N VAL A 46 22.50 8.08 29.06
CA VAL A 46 22.91 7.17 27.99
C VAL A 46 24.08 7.85 27.29
N ASP A 47 25.25 7.21 27.30
CA ASP A 47 26.47 7.78 26.74
C ASP A 47 26.39 7.91 25.21
N PHE A 48 25.50 7.15 24.55
CA PHE A 48 25.26 7.18 23.12
C PHE A 48 23.83 6.75 22.81
N GLN A 49 23.07 7.58 22.09
CA GLN A 49 21.70 7.26 21.71
C GLN A 49 21.42 7.78 20.29
N CYS A 50 20.86 6.92 19.46
CA CYS A 50 20.42 7.24 18.10
C CYS A 50 18.89 7.29 18.02
N ILE A 51 18.40 8.25 17.26
CA ILE A 51 16.97 8.40 16.95
C ILE A 51 16.79 8.61 15.45
N LEU A 52 15.71 8.06 14.91
CA LEU A 52 15.27 8.37 13.55
C LEU A 52 14.63 9.76 13.55
N ILE A 53 15.08 10.63 12.66
CA ILE A 53 14.47 11.95 12.44
C ILE A 53 13.36 11.78 11.40
N PRO A 54 12.10 12.07 11.75
CA PRO A 54 10.96 11.88 10.86
C PRO A 54 10.89 13.03 9.86
N ASN A 55 11.68 12.99 8.79
CA ASN A 55 11.67 14.05 7.77
C ASN A 55 10.46 13.97 6.83
N ASP A 56 9.84 12.78 6.66
CA ASP A 56 8.53 12.62 6.01
C ASP A 56 7.87 11.33 6.51
N THR A 57 7.06 11.44 7.57
CA THR A 57 6.31 10.31 8.11
C THR A 57 4.82 10.39 7.78
N THR A 58 4.17 9.24 7.74
CA THR A 58 2.70 9.14 7.60
C THR A 58 2.00 9.44 8.92
N ALA A 59 0.66 9.50 8.89
CA ALA A 59 -0.16 9.62 10.09
C ALA A 59 0.14 8.51 11.12
N ALA A 60 0.63 7.36 10.67
CA ALA A 60 1.03 6.22 11.49
C ALA A 60 2.51 6.21 11.88
N LYS A 61 3.23 7.33 11.66
CA LYS A 61 4.67 7.48 11.96
C LYS A 61 5.59 6.53 11.17
N LYS A 62 5.13 5.98 10.06
CA LYS A 62 5.97 5.20 9.14
C LYS A 62 6.69 6.14 8.17
N LEU A 63 7.91 5.78 7.76
CA LEU A 63 8.63 6.50 6.72
C LEU A 63 7.94 6.29 5.38
N LYS A 64 7.68 7.38 4.66
CA LYS A 64 7.15 7.33 3.29
C LYS A 64 8.18 6.76 2.31
N PHE A 65 7.71 6.18 1.22
CA PHE A 65 8.60 5.82 0.11
C PHE A 65 9.35 7.01 -0.44
N ASN A 66 10.57 6.73 -0.92
CA ASN A 66 11.43 7.73 -1.53
C ASN A 66 11.81 8.88 -0.58
N THR A 67 11.62 8.70 0.74
CA THR A 67 12.14 9.63 1.74
C THR A 67 13.56 9.24 2.13
N THR A 68 14.39 10.26 2.39
CA THR A 68 15.76 10.09 2.88
C THR A 68 15.72 9.62 4.33
N ILE A 69 16.44 8.55 4.66
CA ILE A 69 16.59 8.11 6.05
C ILE A 69 17.55 9.10 6.73
N GLU A 70 17.10 9.74 7.81
CA GLU A 70 17.99 10.54 8.66
C GLU A 70 18.01 9.95 10.08
N ILE A 71 19.20 9.56 10.54
CA ILE A 71 19.43 9.09 11.91
C ILE A 71 20.38 10.07 12.58
N LEU A 72 19.98 10.52 13.77
CA LEU A 72 20.77 11.41 14.60
C LEU A 72 21.18 10.67 15.86
N CYS A 73 22.48 10.58 16.10
CA CYS A 73 23.04 10.00 17.31
C CYS A 73 23.68 11.07 18.18
N ASP A 74 23.13 11.27 19.37
CA ASP A 74 23.71 12.12 20.42
C ASP A 74 24.67 11.29 21.27
N TYR A 75 25.75 11.92 21.76
CA TYR A 75 26.69 11.29 22.68
C TYR A 75 27.08 12.21 23.85
N SER A 76 27.44 11.60 24.98
CA SER A 76 27.79 12.33 26.20
C SER A 76 29.18 12.97 26.12
N GLU A 77 29.42 13.96 26.98
CA GLU A 77 30.74 14.59 27.13
C GLU A 77 31.83 13.57 27.50
N LYS A 78 31.46 12.53 28.25
CA LYS A 78 32.39 11.51 28.74
C LYS A 78 33.10 10.75 27.62
N ILE A 79 32.45 10.65 26.45
CA ILE A 79 32.98 9.91 25.30
C ILE A 79 33.40 10.83 24.15
N ALA A 80 33.20 12.15 24.27
CA ALA A 80 33.38 13.11 23.19
C ALA A 80 34.82 13.20 22.65
N SER A 81 35.83 13.00 23.50
CA SER A 81 37.25 13.06 23.10
C SER A 81 37.66 11.94 22.14
N ASP A 82 36.94 10.82 22.17
CA ASP A 82 37.34 9.58 21.54
C ASP A 82 36.34 9.11 20.46
N VAL A 83 35.29 9.90 20.21
CA VAL A 83 34.36 9.66 19.10
C VAL A 83 35.11 9.69 17.77
N TYR A 84 36.07 10.60 17.61
CA TYR A 84 36.99 10.55 16.48
C TYR A 84 37.90 9.33 16.61
N ASN A 85 38.04 8.55 15.54
CA ASN A 85 38.71 7.25 15.50
C ASN A 85 37.94 6.08 16.15
N SER A 86 36.72 6.30 16.63
CA SER A 86 35.80 5.19 16.93
C SER A 86 35.23 4.60 15.65
N THR A 87 34.90 3.32 15.67
CA THR A 87 34.25 2.63 14.55
C THR A 87 32.74 2.65 14.76
N LEU A 88 32.00 3.17 13.79
CA LEU A 88 30.55 3.08 13.70
C LEU A 88 30.17 1.83 12.89
N LEU A 89 29.45 0.93 13.55
CA LEU A 89 28.86 -0.26 12.95
C LEU A 89 27.36 -0.07 12.84
N MET A 90 26.77 -0.31 11.67
CA MET A 90 25.32 -0.30 11.48
C MET A 90 24.86 -1.60 10.83
N GLU A 91 24.00 -2.31 11.52
CA GLU A 91 23.42 -3.58 11.07
C GLU A 91 21.91 -3.41 10.87
N PHE A 92 21.39 -3.79 9.71
CA PHE A 92 19.95 -3.85 9.46
C PHE A 92 19.40 -5.24 9.77
N LYS A 93 18.27 -5.27 10.48
CA LYS A 93 17.52 -6.49 10.76
C LYS A 93 16.06 -6.33 10.31
N PRO A 94 15.61 -7.11 9.32
CA PRO A 94 14.20 -7.11 8.91
C PRO A 94 13.32 -7.79 9.97
N GLU A 95 12.09 -7.32 10.12
CA GLU A 95 11.07 -7.88 11.02
C GLU A 95 10.40 -9.13 10.44
N TYR A 96 10.31 -9.24 9.11
CA TYR A 96 9.68 -10.38 8.44
C TYR A 96 10.62 -11.60 8.27
N TYR A 97 10.09 -12.77 8.66
CA TYR A 97 10.79 -14.05 8.81
C TYR A 97 11.23 -14.73 7.49
N LEU A 98 10.73 -14.31 6.32
CA LEU A 98 10.88 -15.10 5.08
C LEU A 98 12.30 -15.08 4.47
N LEU A 99 13.20 -14.22 4.97
CA LEU A 99 14.60 -14.17 4.55
C LEU A 99 15.57 -14.25 5.74
N GLN A 100 15.17 -14.88 6.85
CA GLN A 100 16.05 -15.14 7.98
C GLN A 100 17.24 -16.00 7.57
N THR A 101 18.39 -15.38 7.30
CA THR A 101 19.65 -16.00 7.70
C THR A 101 20.76 -15.02 8.08
N GLN A 102 20.76 -13.74 7.69
CA GLN A 102 21.91 -12.86 8.00
C GLN A 102 21.51 -11.40 8.28
N ASN A 103 22.07 -10.80 9.34
CA ASN A 103 22.08 -9.35 9.50
C ASN A 103 22.78 -8.75 8.26
N ALA A 104 22.17 -7.78 7.61
CA ALA A 104 22.88 -7.03 6.57
C ALA A 104 23.74 -5.98 7.26
N MET A 105 25.06 -6.18 7.28
CA MET A 105 25.99 -5.15 7.71
C MET A 105 25.99 -4.03 6.66
N GLU A 106 25.52 -2.85 7.05
CA GLU A 106 25.35 -1.71 6.14
C GLU A 106 26.51 -0.71 6.22
N ILE A 107 27.05 -0.50 7.43
CA ILE A 107 28.16 0.42 7.66
C ILE A 107 29.15 -0.26 8.60
N ASN A 108 30.42 -0.18 8.24
CA ASN A 108 31.55 -0.45 9.13
C ASN A 108 32.62 0.60 8.83
N HIS A 109 32.62 1.70 9.58
CA HIS A 109 33.41 2.87 9.23
C HIS A 109 34.03 3.57 10.42
N THR A 110 35.27 4.02 10.29
CA THR A 110 35.96 4.80 11.33
C THR A 110 35.59 6.27 11.21
N LEU A 111 35.09 6.87 12.30
CA LEU A 111 34.61 8.25 12.30
C LEU A 111 35.77 9.25 12.17
N LEU A 112 35.59 10.21 11.26
CA LEU A 112 36.50 11.30 10.96
C LEU A 112 35.83 12.66 11.26
N PRO A 113 36.60 13.75 11.43
CA PRO A 113 36.07 15.10 11.64
C PRO A 113 35.41 15.72 10.39
N THR A 114 35.38 15.00 9.28
CA THR A 114 34.77 15.42 8.01
C THR A 114 33.55 14.56 7.69
N THR A 115 32.72 15.06 6.78
CA THR A 115 31.67 14.24 6.16
C THR A 115 32.30 13.14 5.30
N VAL A 116 31.79 11.91 5.42
CA VAL A 116 32.26 10.75 4.65
C VAL A 116 31.08 10.04 4.00
N GLN A 117 31.32 9.49 2.81
CA GLN A 117 30.39 8.59 2.12
C GLN A 117 30.85 7.14 2.34
N ALA A 118 29.94 6.30 2.85
CA ALA A 118 30.15 4.88 3.08
C ALA A 118 28.99 4.10 2.45
N GLY A 119 29.20 3.63 1.22
CA GLY A 119 28.12 3.01 0.43
C GLY A 119 27.01 4.02 0.13
N ARG A 120 25.77 3.70 0.52
CA ARG A 120 24.58 4.55 0.38
C ARG A 120 24.40 5.59 1.50
N TRP A 121 25.39 5.71 2.38
CA TRP A 121 25.27 6.48 3.62
C TRP A 121 26.27 7.63 3.67
N GLN A 122 25.77 8.82 3.96
CA GLN A 122 26.56 9.99 4.28
C GLN A 122 26.62 10.19 5.79
N ILE A 123 27.82 10.11 6.36
CA ILE A 123 28.05 10.21 7.80
C ILE A 123 28.78 11.52 8.07
N SER A 124 28.33 12.28 9.06
CA SER A 124 28.97 13.53 9.47
C SER A 124 28.97 13.65 11.00
N VAL A 125 30.07 14.14 11.55
CA VAL A 125 30.22 14.36 12.99
C VAL A 125 30.26 15.87 13.25
N SER A 126 29.30 16.38 13.99
CA SER A 126 29.19 17.81 14.33
C SER A 126 29.78 18.07 15.72
N HIS A 127 30.89 18.81 15.73
CA HIS A 127 31.43 19.46 16.92
C HIS A 127 31.05 20.94 16.88
N PRO A 128 30.60 21.58 17.98
CA PRO A 128 30.51 21.09 19.36
C PRO A 128 29.17 20.44 19.72
N GLN A 129 28.27 20.22 18.76
CA GLN A 129 26.91 19.75 19.03
C GLN A 129 26.84 18.33 19.61
N ARG A 130 27.95 17.56 19.57
CA ARG A 130 28.06 16.17 20.04
C ARG A 130 27.07 15.25 19.34
N ARG A 131 27.03 15.38 18.01
CA ARG A 131 26.10 14.64 17.15
C ARG A 131 26.81 13.94 16.02
N ILE A 132 26.39 12.72 15.77
CA ILE A 132 26.66 12.00 14.53
C ILE A 132 25.37 12.03 13.73
N ARG A 133 25.42 12.59 12.53
CA ARG A 133 24.31 12.60 11.58
C ARG A 133 24.61 11.59 10.48
N ILE A 134 23.69 10.65 10.29
CA ILE A 134 23.75 9.58 9.30
C ILE A 134 22.58 9.80 8.34
N LEU A 135 22.88 10.07 7.08
CA LEU A 135 21.90 10.26 6.02
C LEU A 135 22.00 9.09 5.05
N GLY A 136 20.91 8.40 4.79
CA GLY A 136 20.84 7.32 3.79
C GLY A 136 20.12 7.76 2.53
N ASP A 137 20.46 7.14 1.41
CA ASP A 137 19.68 7.25 0.19
C ASP A 137 18.18 7.05 0.42
N PRO A 138 17.31 7.63 -0.44
CA PRO A 138 15.88 7.42 -0.37
C PRO A 138 15.50 5.95 -0.24
N VAL A 139 14.56 5.66 0.67
CA VAL A 139 14.05 4.30 0.85
C VAL A 139 13.34 3.88 -0.43
N LYS A 140 13.98 2.98 -1.17
CA LYS A 140 13.38 2.35 -2.35
C LYS A 140 12.47 1.24 -1.91
N CYS A 141 12.99 0.29 -1.14
CA CYS A 141 12.23 -0.77 -0.50
C CYS A 141 12.87 -1.19 0.81
N GLY A 142 12.04 -1.41 1.82
CA GLY A 142 12.40 -2.11 3.04
C GLY A 142 11.11 -2.49 3.72
N GLY A 143 10.98 -3.74 4.13
CA GLY A 143 9.96 -4.08 5.11
C GLY A 143 10.27 -3.39 6.44
N ASP A 144 9.33 -3.47 7.37
CA ASP A 144 9.61 -3.08 8.75
C ASP A 144 10.87 -3.79 9.27
N GLY A 145 11.66 -3.08 10.05
CA GLY A 145 12.92 -3.57 10.56
C GLY A 145 13.53 -2.60 11.56
N TYR A 146 14.74 -2.91 12.01
CA TYR A 146 15.47 -1.99 12.87
C TYR A 146 16.96 -2.00 12.55
N PHE A 147 17.55 -0.83 12.70
CA PHE A 147 18.98 -0.64 12.66
C PHE A 147 19.56 -0.78 14.06
N ARG A 148 20.52 -1.67 14.22
CA ARG A 148 21.39 -1.66 15.40
C ARG A 148 22.65 -0.86 15.07
N ILE A 149 22.78 0.30 15.71
CA ILE A 149 23.91 1.21 15.52
C ILE A 149 24.83 1.09 16.72
N THR A 150 26.07 0.73 16.50
CA THR A 150 27.05 0.47 17.55
C THR A 150 28.29 1.34 17.36
N LEU A 151 28.61 2.15 18.36
CA LEU A 151 29.86 2.89 18.43
C LEU A 151 30.90 2.05 19.19
N ILE A 152 32.00 1.70 18.52
CA ILE A 152 33.09 0.89 19.06
C ILE A 152 34.32 1.77 19.25
N GLN A 153 34.67 2.04 20.50
CA GLN A 153 35.82 2.85 20.89
C GLN A 153 36.95 1.94 21.39
N LYS A 154 38.20 2.26 21.05
CA LYS A 154 39.37 1.50 21.52
C LYS A 154 39.74 1.88 22.98
N PRO A 155 40.20 0.93 23.82
CA PRO A 155 40.26 -0.51 23.58
C PRO A 155 38.96 -1.19 24.09
N ASN A 156 38.01 -1.43 23.19
CA ASN A 156 36.81 -2.26 23.39
C ASN A 156 35.67 -1.69 24.26
N LYS A 157 35.48 -0.37 24.31
CA LYS A 157 34.19 0.18 24.81
C LYS A 157 33.17 0.15 23.68
N ILE A 158 31.97 -0.36 23.95
CA ILE A 158 30.93 -0.59 22.95
C ILE A 158 29.66 0.10 23.43
N TYR A 159 29.09 0.96 22.60
CA TYR A 159 27.86 1.69 22.89
C TYR A 159 26.83 1.40 21.80
N PRO A 160 25.90 0.44 22.01
CA PRO A 160 24.84 0.12 21.07
C PRO A 160 23.63 1.05 21.25
N SER A 161 22.94 1.34 20.16
CA SER A 161 21.63 1.99 20.11
C SER A 161 20.80 1.38 18.99
N ASP A 162 19.57 0.99 19.30
CA ASP A 162 18.64 0.44 18.32
C ASP A 162 17.71 1.55 17.81
N VAL A 163 17.47 1.56 16.50
CA VAL A 163 16.59 2.50 15.81
C VAL A 163 15.58 1.69 15.00
N ASN A 164 14.32 1.72 15.42
CA ASN A 164 13.25 1.06 14.69
C ASN A 164 12.85 1.87 13.46
N ILE A 165 12.68 1.18 12.35
CA ILE A 165 12.23 1.76 11.10
C ILE A 165 11.04 0.97 10.59
N GLN A 166 9.92 1.66 10.49
CA GLN A 166 8.76 1.16 9.78
C GLN A 166 8.65 1.95 8.48
N ILE A 167 8.53 1.22 7.39
CA ILE A 167 8.39 1.81 6.06
C ILE A 167 6.97 1.48 5.63
N GLU A 168 6.29 2.46 5.04
CA GLU A 168 4.99 2.20 4.44
C GLU A 168 5.09 1.06 3.38
N SER A 169 3.99 0.46 2.94
CA SER A 169 4.04 -0.48 1.80
C SER A 169 3.86 0.28 0.48
N GLU A 170 4.62 -0.06 -0.55
CA GLU A 170 4.62 0.75 -1.78
C GLU A 170 3.23 0.65 -2.41
N THR A 171 2.70 1.79 -2.83
CA THR A 171 1.35 1.89 -3.37
C THR A 171 1.45 1.89 -4.89
N SER A 172 1.69 0.71 -5.45
CA SER A 172 1.59 0.54 -6.89
C SER A 172 0.13 0.61 -7.33
N GLU A 173 -0.11 1.18 -8.52
CA GLU A 173 -1.44 1.18 -9.11
C GLU A 173 -1.96 -0.26 -9.23
N VAL A 174 -3.19 -0.47 -8.79
CA VAL A 174 -3.87 -1.74 -8.95
C VAL A 174 -4.46 -1.80 -10.35
N GLN A 175 -4.26 -2.92 -11.02
CA GLN A 175 -4.90 -3.27 -12.28
C GLN A 175 -6.08 -4.19 -12.00
N LEU A 176 -7.16 -4.02 -12.75
CA LEU A 176 -8.36 -4.85 -12.68
C LEU A 176 -8.66 -5.43 -14.06
N GLU A 177 -8.86 -6.73 -14.13
CA GLU A 177 -9.29 -7.43 -15.34
C GLU A 177 -10.50 -8.29 -15.03
N VAL A 178 -11.51 -8.23 -15.90
CA VAL A 178 -12.75 -8.97 -15.79
C VAL A 178 -12.92 -9.85 -17.02
N GLY A 179 -12.88 -11.16 -16.83
CA GLY A 179 -13.09 -12.17 -17.86
C GLY A 179 -14.43 -12.88 -17.74
N GLN A 180 -14.92 -13.46 -18.83
CA GLN A 180 -16.04 -14.40 -18.77
C GLN A 180 -15.58 -15.71 -18.11
N SER A 181 -16.29 -16.16 -17.07
CA SER A 181 -16.02 -17.46 -16.44
C SER A 181 -16.47 -18.62 -17.35
N LYS A 182 -15.89 -19.81 -17.14
CA LYS A 182 -16.37 -21.05 -17.77
C LYS A 182 -17.73 -21.50 -17.22
N ALA A 183 -18.10 -21.05 -16.03
CA ALA A 183 -19.39 -21.31 -15.41
C ALA A 183 -20.38 -20.23 -15.83
N ASP A 184 -21.50 -20.64 -16.43
CA ASP A 184 -22.54 -19.73 -16.89
C ASP A 184 -23.00 -18.80 -15.75
N GLY A 185 -23.04 -17.50 -16.05
CA GLY A 185 -23.54 -16.48 -15.13
C GLY A 185 -22.55 -15.96 -14.08
N GLN A 186 -21.24 -16.23 -14.22
CA GLN A 186 -20.20 -15.65 -13.36
C GLN A 186 -19.15 -14.86 -14.17
N TYR A 187 -18.63 -13.80 -13.57
CA TYR A 187 -17.47 -13.05 -14.04
C TYR A 187 -16.23 -13.48 -13.28
N LYS A 188 -15.14 -13.78 -13.98
CA LYS A 188 -13.83 -13.98 -13.37
C LYS A 188 -13.21 -12.59 -13.17
N ILE A 189 -12.78 -12.31 -11.95
CA ILE A 189 -12.10 -11.06 -11.59
C ILE A 189 -10.66 -11.37 -11.27
N THR A 190 -9.76 -10.55 -11.81
CA THR A 190 -8.35 -10.53 -11.50
C THR A 190 -7.98 -9.12 -11.07
N CYS A 191 -7.43 -8.96 -9.89
CA CYS A 191 -6.79 -7.71 -9.46
C CYS A 191 -5.29 -7.97 -9.33
N SER A 192 -4.44 -7.13 -9.91
CA SER A 192 -3.00 -7.31 -9.83
C SER A 192 -2.27 -6.00 -9.58
N SER A 193 -1.12 -6.08 -8.94
CA SER A 193 -0.21 -4.94 -8.80
C SER A 193 1.23 -5.44 -8.75
N THR A 194 2.14 -4.66 -9.32
CA THR A 194 3.58 -4.92 -9.37
C THR A 194 4.31 -3.77 -8.73
N SER A 195 5.29 -4.07 -7.89
CA SER A 195 5.98 -3.11 -7.04
C SER A 195 7.42 -3.57 -6.84
N ASP A 196 8.33 -2.63 -6.67
CA ASP A 196 9.71 -2.99 -6.28
C ASP A 196 9.71 -3.58 -4.85
N CYS A 197 8.66 -3.32 -4.08
CA CYS A 197 8.51 -3.69 -2.68
C CYS A 197 7.32 -4.63 -2.45
N THR A 198 7.24 -5.27 -1.28
CA THR A 198 6.09 -6.15 -0.99
C THR A 198 4.78 -5.35 -1.07
N PRO A 199 3.89 -5.65 -2.04
CA PRO A 199 2.69 -4.86 -2.27
C PRO A 199 1.69 -5.07 -1.15
N ALA A 200 0.89 -4.03 -0.88
CA ALA A 200 -0.23 -4.14 0.03
C ALA A 200 -1.24 -5.21 -0.46
N PRO A 201 -1.84 -6.00 0.44
CA PRO A 201 -2.91 -6.92 0.07
C PRO A 201 -4.06 -6.18 -0.60
N ILE A 202 -4.65 -6.76 -1.65
CA ILE A 202 -5.78 -6.17 -2.36
C ILE A 202 -7.09 -6.73 -1.81
N THR A 203 -8.05 -5.86 -1.57
CA THR A 203 -9.44 -6.23 -1.27
C THR A 203 -10.37 -5.92 -2.43
N LEU A 204 -11.45 -6.70 -2.52
CA LEU A 204 -12.50 -6.54 -3.52
C LEU A 204 -13.74 -5.91 -2.88
N LEU A 205 -14.13 -4.75 -3.39
CA LEU A 205 -15.23 -3.94 -2.87
C LEU A 205 -16.30 -3.75 -3.97
N GLY A 206 -17.53 -3.48 -3.54
CA GLY A 206 -18.63 -3.06 -4.39
C GLY A 206 -19.23 -1.76 -3.88
N SER A 207 -19.70 -0.90 -4.78
CA SER A 207 -20.40 0.33 -4.42
C SER A 207 -21.92 0.20 -4.62
N LEU A 208 -22.69 0.82 -3.72
CA LEU A 208 -24.14 0.97 -3.80
C LEU A 208 -24.48 2.43 -3.48
N GLY A 209 -24.66 3.24 -4.53
CA GLY A 209 -24.66 4.70 -4.42
C GLY A 209 -23.38 5.19 -3.76
N ASN A 210 -23.50 5.89 -2.64
CA ASN A 210 -22.35 6.46 -1.92
C ASN A 210 -21.71 5.52 -0.89
N LYS A 211 -22.23 4.29 -0.75
CA LYS A 211 -21.69 3.31 0.21
C LYS A 211 -20.77 2.33 -0.50
N VAL A 212 -19.57 2.16 0.03
CA VAL A 212 -18.61 1.14 -0.42
C VAL A 212 -18.65 0.01 0.60
N VAL A 213 -18.88 -1.21 0.13
CA VAL A 213 -18.94 -2.42 0.97
C VAL A 213 -18.02 -3.50 0.43
N PRO A 214 -17.33 -4.24 1.31
CA PRO A 214 -16.61 -5.45 0.90
C PRO A 214 -17.56 -6.51 0.33
N LEU A 215 -17.16 -7.13 -0.77
CA LEU A 215 -17.94 -8.21 -1.40
C LEU A 215 -17.62 -9.55 -0.72
N TYR A 216 -18.20 -9.76 0.46
CA TYR A 216 -18.05 -10.99 1.22
C TYR A 216 -18.69 -12.20 0.53
N GLY A 217 -18.14 -13.39 0.78
CA GLY A 217 -18.67 -14.65 0.24
C GLY A 217 -18.22 -14.98 -1.19
N MET A 218 -17.27 -14.22 -1.73
CA MET A 218 -16.69 -14.50 -3.03
C MET A 218 -15.36 -15.22 -2.86
N ASN A 219 -15.09 -16.20 -3.72
CA ASN A 219 -13.83 -16.93 -3.71
C ASN A 219 -12.74 -16.04 -4.31
N PHE A 220 -12.25 -15.07 -3.54
CA PHE A 220 -11.22 -14.11 -3.95
C PHE A 220 -9.93 -14.41 -3.21
N THR A 221 -8.96 -14.99 -3.92
CA THR A 221 -7.69 -15.45 -3.37
C THR A 221 -6.54 -14.63 -3.93
N CYS A 222 -5.72 -14.08 -3.03
CA CYS A 222 -4.53 -13.32 -3.37
C CYS A 222 -3.27 -14.17 -3.22
N ILE A 223 -2.37 -14.08 -4.19
CA ILE A 223 -1.05 -14.70 -4.15
C ILE A 223 -0.03 -13.59 -4.34
N ILE A 224 0.91 -13.49 -3.39
CA ILE A 224 2.05 -12.58 -3.46
C ILE A 224 3.28 -13.38 -3.89
N LYS A 225 4.02 -12.88 -4.87
CA LYS A 225 5.23 -13.51 -5.40
C LYS A 225 6.33 -12.48 -5.57
N TYR A 226 7.57 -12.94 -5.46
CA TYR A 226 8.75 -12.18 -5.82
C TYR A 226 9.47 -12.87 -6.98
N ASN A 227 9.93 -12.10 -7.96
CA ASN A 227 10.87 -12.54 -8.98
C ASN A 227 11.99 -11.50 -9.14
N ASP A 228 13.15 -11.91 -9.66
CA ASP A 228 14.31 -11.03 -9.78
C ASP A 228 14.20 -9.98 -10.91
N TYR A 229 13.17 -10.08 -11.77
CA TYR A 229 13.03 -9.26 -12.98
C TYR A 229 11.93 -8.19 -12.87
N ASP A 230 10.77 -8.56 -12.33
CA ASP A 230 9.56 -7.75 -12.20
C ASP A 230 9.30 -7.32 -10.74
N GLY A 231 10.19 -7.70 -9.81
CA GLY A 231 10.08 -7.40 -8.39
C GLY A 231 8.98 -8.20 -7.69
N TRP A 232 8.30 -7.55 -6.75
CA TRP A 232 7.16 -8.13 -6.07
C TRP A 232 5.88 -7.93 -6.88
N SER A 233 5.01 -8.93 -6.84
CA SER A 233 3.69 -8.86 -7.45
C SER A 233 2.66 -9.45 -6.51
N VAL A 234 1.47 -8.85 -6.51
CA VAL A 234 0.26 -9.42 -5.94
C VAL A 234 -0.69 -9.70 -7.08
N ASN A 235 -1.24 -10.91 -7.10
CA ASN A 235 -2.27 -11.30 -8.04
C ASN A 235 -3.42 -11.95 -7.28
N CYS A 236 -4.57 -11.31 -7.29
CA CYS A 236 -5.78 -11.76 -6.66
C CYS A 236 -6.80 -12.17 -7.70
N THR A 237 -7.32 -13.39 -7.58
CA THR A 237 -8.31 -13.92 -8.52
C THR A 237 -9.55 -14.41 -7.80
N GLY A 238 -10.70 -14.22 -8.43
CA GLY A 238 -11.95 -14.76 -7.95
C GLY A 238 -13.08 -14.74 -8.95
N SER A 239 -14.28 -15.09 -8.49
CA SER A 239 -15.48 -15.11 -9.33
C SER A 239 -16.62 -14.35 -8.66
N ILE A 240 -17.36 -13.57 -9.45
CA ILE A 240 -18.53 -12.80 -9.03
C ILE A 240 -19.76 -13.28 -9.81
N PRO A 241 -20.85 -13.67 -9.14
CA PRO A 241 -22.11 -13.95 -9.81
C PRO A 241 -22.67 -12.70 -10.51
N LYS A 242 -23.26 -12.88 -11.71
CA LYS A 242 -23.91 -11.80 -12.46
C LYS A 242 -25.01 -11.10 -11.67
N SER A 243 -25.71 -11.83 -10.79
CA SER A 243 -26.72 -11.28 -9.87
C SER A 243 -26.12 -10.25 -8.90
N VAL A 244 -24.93 -10.51 -8.36
CA VAL A 244 -24.21 -9.56 -7.50
C VAL A 244 -23.81 -8.33 -8.30
N VAL A 245 -23.23 -8.52 -9.49
CA VAL A 245 -22.89 -7.40 -10.40
C VAL A 245 -24.10 -6.53 -10.72
N SER A 246 -25.28 -7.12 -10.92
CA SER A 246 -26.52 -6.37 -11.17
C SER A 246 -27.05 -5.57 -9.98
N SER A 247 -26.58 -5.89 -8.77
CA SER A 247 -27.03 -5.24 -7.53
C SER A 247 -26.10 -4.13 -7.02
N ILE A 248 -24.93 -3.95 -7.64
CA ILE A 248 -23.92 -2.94 -7.26
C ILE A 248 -23.66 -2.02 -8.44
N ASP A 249 -23.23 -0.79 -8.18
CA ASP A 249 -22.94 0.20 -9.22
C ASP A 249 -21.54 0.03 -9.82
N GLU A 250 -20.57 -0.37 -9.01
CA GLU A 250 -19.17 -0.54 -9.40
C GLU A 250 -18.49 -1.64 -8.60
N ILE A 251 -17.51 -2.30 -9.20
CA ILE A 251 -16.56 -3.19 -8.54
C ILE A 251 -15.22 -2.46 -8.44
N THR A 252 -14.58 -2.57 -7.28
CA THR A 252 -13.32 -1.89 -6.98
C THR A 252 -12.29 -2.89 -6.45
N CYS A 253 -11.13 -2.96 -7.09
CA CYS A 253 -9.93 -3.55 -6.52
C CYS A 253 -9.16 -2.44 -5.79
N ARG A 254 -8.98 -2.57 -4.47
CA ARG A 254 -8.32 -1.54 -3.67
C ARG A 254 -7.22 -2.14 -2.80
N PRO A 255 -6.02 -1.54 -2.73
CA PRO A 255 -5.01 -1.96 -1.77
C PRO A 255 -5.47 -1.62 -0.35
N ILE A 256 -5.21 -2.52 0.60
CA ILE A 256 -5.51 -2.31 2.02
C ILE A 256 -4.39 -1.43 2.60
N LEU A 257 -4.63 -0.12 2.64
CA LEU A 257 -3.73 0.89 3.19
C LEU A 257 -4.38 1.61 4.37
N GLU A 258 -3.55 2.17 5.26
CA GLU A 258 -4.01 3.00 6.37
C GLU A 258 -4.48 4.39 5.90
N ASP A 259 -3.76 5.03 4.96
CA ASP A 259 -4.22 6.26 4.31
C ASP A 259 -5.27 5.96 3.23
N LYS A 260 -6.53 6.25 3.56
CA LYS A 260 -7.65 6.10 2.64
C LYS A 260 -7.49 6.92 1.35
N LYS A 261 -6.94 8.13 1.39
CA LYS A 261 -6.77 8.97 0.19
C LYS A 261 -5.78 8.37 -0.79
N GLU A 262 -4.77 7.67 -0.27
CA GLU A 262 -3.78 6.98 -1.08
C GLU A 262 -4.35 5.69 -1.67
N ALA A 263 -5.11 4.92 -0.87
CA ALA A 263 -5.87 3.77 -1.37
C ALA A 263 -6.86 4.17 -2.48
N ASP A 264 -7.55 5.30 -2.33
CA ASP A 264 -8.49 5.83 -3.31
C ASP A 264 -7.79 6.34 -4.61
N LYS A 265 -6.49 6.61 -4.57
CA LYS A 265 -5.71 7.00 -5.76
C LYS A 265 -5.22 5.81 -6.58
N THR A 266 -4.98 4.68 -5.92
CA THR A 266 -4.34 3.48 -6.49
C THR A 266 -5.32 2.36 -6.81
N GLU A 267 -6.60 2.54 -6.48
CA GLU A 267 -7.66 1.59 -6.81
C GLU A 267 -7.99 1.54 -8.30
N ALA A 268 -8.40 0.36 -8.76
CA ALA A 268 -9.02 0.17 -10.06
C ALA A 268 -10.50 -0.15 -9.94
N LYS A 269 -11.28 0.38 -10.89
CA LYS A 269 -12.73 0.44 -10.82
C LYS A 269 -13.37 0.08 -12.15
N VAL A 270 -14.45 -0.70 -12.11
CA VAL A 270 -15.27 -1.03 -13.28
C VAL A 270 -16.75 -0.96 -12.92
N SER A 271 -17.53 -0.22 -13.71
CA SER A 271 -18.96 -0.05 -13.46
C SER A 271 -19.76 -1.27 -13.90
N LYS A 272 -20.94 -1.45 -13.30
CA LYS A 272 -21.90 -2.50 -13.71
C LYS A 272 -22.28 -2.36 -15.18
N ASP A 273 -22.36 -1.13 -15.70
CA ASP A 273 -22.78 -0.86 -17.08
C ASP A 273 -21.77 -1.42 -18.08
N VAL A 274 -20.47 -1.33 -17.77
CA VAL A 274 -19.40 -1.96 -18.56
C VAL A 274 -19.56 -3.49 -18.53
N LEU A 275 -19.84 -4.08 -17.37
CA LEU A 275 -19.90 -5.54 -17.21
C LEU A 275 -21.17 -6.18 -17.77
N LEU A 276 -22.30 -5.49 -17.68
CA LEU A 276 -23.61 -5.96 -18.10
C LEU A 276 -23.96 -5.53 -19.52
N CYS A 277 -23.06 -4.83 -20.20
CA CYS A 277 -23.26 -4.25 -21.54
C CYS A 277 -23.59 -5.27 -22.65
N ASN A 278 -23.53 -6.58 -22.38
CA ASN A 278 -23.92 -7.63 -23.33
C ASN A 278 -25.39 -7.59 -23.79
N ASN A 279 -26.26 -6.82 -23.14
CA ASN A 279 -27.69 -6.70 -23.52
C ASN A 279 -28.04 -5.42 -24.30
N ASP A 280 -27.06 -4.56 -24.60
CA ASP A 280 -27.25 -3.32 -25.36
C ASP A 280 -26.50 -3.44 -26.70
N GLU A 281 -27.22 -3.29 -27.82
CA GLU A 281 -26.66 -3.41 -29.18
C GLU A 281 -25.52 -2.43 -29.44
N THR A 282 -25.42 -1.36 -28.66
CA THR A 282 -24.37 -0.34 -28.77
C THR A 282 -23.08 -0.68 -28.03
N CYS A 283 -23.05 -1.74 -27.21
CA CYS A 283 -21.86 -2.15 -26.47
C CYS A 283 -21.57 -3.66 -26.44
N ASN A 284 -22.28 -4.46 -27.26
CA ASN A 284 -21.97 -5.87 -27.42
C ASN A 284 -20.60 -6.07 -28.10
N PHE A 285 -19.62 -6.58 -27.35
CA PHE A 285 -18.32 -6.98 -27.88
C PHE A 285 -18.16 -8.50 -27.89
N GLN A 286 -17.94 -9.06 -29.08
CA GLN A 286 -17.60 -10.47 -29.26
C GLN A 286 -16.20 -10.59 -29.81
N CYS A 287 -15.41 -11.49 -29.21
CA CYS A 287 -14.06 -11.76 -29.67
C CYS A 287 -14.06 -12.31 -31.10
N PRO A 288 -13.27 -11.71 -32.02
CA PRO A 288 -13.10 -12.27 -33.35
C PRO A 288 -12.37 -13.62 -33.25
N LYS A 289 -12.57 -14.53 -34.22
CA LYS A 289 -11.81 -15.79 -34.27
C LYS A 289 -10.33 -15.58 -34.61
N GLN A 290 -10.05 -14.58 -35.44
CA GLN A 290 -8.71 -14.16 -35.83
C GLN A 290 -8.16 -13.11 -34.86
N ASN A 291 -6.86 -12.81 -34.89
CA ASN A 291 -6.24 -11.78 -34.04
C ASN A 291 -6.41 -12.04 -32.52
N GLN A 292 -6.35 -13.31 -32.12
CA GLN A 292 -6.22 -13.68 -30.70
C GLN A 292 -4.96 -13.06 -30.08
N ASP A 293 -5.02 -12.90 -28.76
CA ASP A 293 -4.00 -12.29 -27.92
C ASP A 293 -3.69 -10.83 -28.26
N LYS A 294 -4.67 -10.12 -28.83
CA LYS A 294 -4.57 -8.68 -29.12
C LYS A 294 -5.58 -7.88 -28.33
N TYR A 295 -5.30 -6.58 -28.25
CA TYR A 295 -6.11 -5.59 -27.56
C TYR A 295 -7.05 -4.86 -28.52
N TYR A 296 -8.24 -4.53 -28.04
CA TYR A 296 -9.29 -3.85 -28.78
C TYR A 296 -9.87 -2.73 -27.94
N SER A 297 -10.33 -1.67 -28.60
CA SER A 297 -11.16 -0.67 -27.95
C SER A 297 -12.54 -1.21 -27.57
N ASP A 298 -13.05 -0.76 -26.42
CA ASP A 298 -14.48 -0.91 -26.10
C ASP A 298 -15.32 0.00 -27.01
N PRO A 299 -16.46 -0.48 -27.54
CA PRO A 299 -17.29 0.26 -28.48
C PRO A 299 -17.98 1.51 -27.89
N LYS A 300 -18.09 1.61 -26.55
CA LYS A 300 -18.84 2.66 -25.85
C LYS A 300 -17.96 3.51 -24.93
N PHE A 301 -17.05 2.88 -24.21
CA PHE A 301 -16.25 3.52 -23.15
C PHE A 301 -14.79 3.65 -23.56
N CYS A 302 -14.27 4.87 -23.61
CA CYS A 302 -12.90 5.13 -24.05
C CYS A 302 -11.83 4.72 -23.05
N ASN A 303 -12.20 4.61 -21.78
CA ASN A 303 -11.32 4.15 -20.72
C ASN A 303 -11.35 2.63 -20.55
N ILE A 304 -12.05 1.89 -21.41
CA ILE A 304 -12.12 0.42 -21.36
C ILE A 304 -11.45 -0.16 -22.60
N PHE A 305 -10.73 -1.26 -22.39
CA PHE A 305 -10.17 -2.06 -23.47
C PHE A 305 -10.42 -3.54 -23.23
N HIS A 306 -10.40 -4.28 -24.33
CA HIS A 306 -10.65 -5.71 -24.35
C HIS A 306 -9.41 -6.46 -24.82
N ARG A 307 -9.15 -7.62 -24.24
CA ARG A 307 -8.20 -8.61 -24.74
C ARG A 307 -8.94 -9.89 -25.07
N CYS A 308 -8.70 -10.43 -26.26
CA CYS A 308 -9.32 -11.69 -26.67
C CYS A 308 -8.30 -12.81 -26.62
N VAL A 309 -8.53 -13.84 -25.80
CA VAL A 309 -7.65 -15.01 -25.70
C VAL A 309 -8.47 -16.28 -25.81
N ASN A 310 -8.19 -17.10 -26.83
CA ASN A 310 -8.93 -18.31 -27.15
C ASN A 310 -10.45 -18.07 -27.22
N GLU A 311 -10.84 -17.03 -27.96
CA GLU A 311 -12.22 -16.57 -28.15
C GLU A 311 -12.92 -16.10 -26.86
N ARG A 312 -12.18 -15.96 -25.74
CA ARG A 312 -12.71 -15.40 -24.49
C ARG A 312 -12.39 -13.93 -24.38
N LEU A 313 -13.40 -13.18 -23.96
CA LEU A 313 -13.32 -11.75 -23.69
C LEU A 313 -12.80 -11.50 -22.27
N TYR A 314 -11.73 -10.72 -22.19
CA TYR A 314 -11.24 -10.08 -20.98
C TYR A 314 -11.33 -8.58 -21.14
N THR A 315 -11.79 -7.89 -20.11
CA THR A 315 -12.05 -6.45 -20.13
C THR A 315 -11.33 -5.79 -18.97
N ALA A 316 -10.63 -4.70 -19.23
CA ALA A 316 -9.92 -3.96 -18.20
C ALA A 316 -10.14 -2.45 -18.36
N PRO A 317 -10.27 -1.69 -17.26
CA PRO A 317 -10.27 -0.26 -17.29
C PRO A 317 -8.83 0.28 -17.33
N CYS A 318 -8.68 1.42 -17.98
CA CYS A 318 -7.50 2.25 -17.86
C CYS A 318 -7.42 2.91 -16.47
N GLY A 319 -6.20 3.25 -16.05
CA GLY A 319 -5.96 4.01 -14.84
C GLY A 319 -6.72 5.34 -14.83
N LYS A 320 -6.97 5.89 -13.65
CA LYS A 320 -7.81 7.07 -13.46
C LYS A 320 -7.35 8.25 -14.34
N GLY A 321 -8.26 8.78 -15.15
CA GLY A 321 -7.99 9.90 -16.06
C GLY A 321 -7.26 9.54 -17.35
N THR A 322 -7.06 8.25 -17.63
CA THR A 322 -6.44 7.76 -18.86
C THR A 322 -7.43 6.96 -19.71
N TYR A 323 -7.11 6.85 -21.00
CA TYR A 323 -7.99 6.31 -22.05
C TYR A 323 -7.21 5.42 -23.00
N PHE A 324 -7.83 4.37 -23.53
CA PHE A 324 -7.13 3.40 -24.35
C PHE A 324 -6.83 3.94 -25.75
N SER A 325 -5.55 4.01 -26.12
CA SER A 325 -5.10 4.32 -27.48
C SER A 325 -4.86 3.04 -28.28
N THR A 326 -5.56 2.90 -29.40
CA THR A 326 -5.38 1.79 -30.37
C THR A 326 -4.11 1.95 -31.22
N LYS A 327 -3.44 3.11 -31.16
CA LYS A 327 -2.12 3.29 -31.80
C LYS A 327 -0.98 2.83 -30.90
N ARG A 328 -1.08 3.11 -29.59
CA ARG A 328 -0.04 2.76 -28.61
C ARG A 328 -0.24 1.38 -27.95
N CYS A 329 -1.42 0.78 -28.11
CA CYS A 329 -1.83 -0.42 -27.37
C CYS A 329 -1.71 -0.26 -25.86
N ALA A 330 -1.96 0.95 -25.37
CA ALA A 330 -1.78 1.32 -23.99
C ALA A 330 -2.76 2.43 -23.61
N CYS A 331 -2.99 2.56 -22.31
CA CYS A 331 -3.71 3.70 -21.75
C CYS A 331 -2.85 4.96 -21.84
N SER A 332 -3.44 6.06 -22.30
CA SER A 332 -2.79 7.34 -22.51
C SER A 332 -3.63 8.49 -22.00
N HIS A 333 -3.05 9.67 -21.90
CA HIS A 333 -3.79 10.87 -21.52
C HIS A 333 -4.83 11.24 -22.59
N ILE A 334 -5.96 11.84 -22.19
CA ILE A 334 -7.08 12.15 -23.11
C ILE A 334 -6.62 12.96 -24.33
N ASN A 335 -5.66 13.86 -24.17
CA ASN A 335 -5.14 14.69 -25.26
C ASN A 335 -4.47 13.88 -26.39
N ASP A 336 -3.94 12.70 -26.08
CA ASP A 336 -3.36 11.80 -27.10
C ASP A 336 -4.43 10.96 -27.80
N VAL A 337 -5.61 10.84 -27.19
CA VAL A 337 -6.71 9.99 -27.67
C VAL A 337 -7.83 10.83 -28.30
N ILE A 338 -7.92 12.13 -27.99
CA ILE A 338 -8.88 13.06 -28.62
C ILE A 338 -8.60 13.09 -30.13
N GLY A 339 -9.52 12.53 -30.90
CA GLY A 339 -9.41 12.41 -32.37
C GLY A 339 -9.01 11.01 -32.85
N GLU A 340 -8.42 10.18 -32.00
CA GLU A 340 -8.42 8.72 -32.18
C GLU A 340 -9.79 8.21 -31.74
N ASN A 341 -10.40 7.29 -32.48
CA ASN A 341 -11.52 6.49 -31.95
C ASN A 341 -12.81 7.27 -31.54
N SER A 342 -12.88 8.58 -31.84
CA SER A 342 -14.02 9.47 -31.55
C SER A 342 -14.40 9.60 -30.07
N CYS A 343 -13.44 9.66 -29.15
CA CYS A 343 -13.72 9.90 -27.72
C CYS A 343 -14.13 11.34 -27.41
N ASN A 344 -15.17 11.51 -26.58
CA ASN A 344 -15.58 12.81 -26.04
C ASN A 344 -14.92 13.09 -24.66
N THR A 345 -15.13 14.28 -24.13
CA THR A 345 -14.59 14.72 -22.83
C THR A 345 -15.18 13.97 -21.64
N ASP A 346 -16.30 13.28 -21.81
CA ASP A 346 -16.94 12.45 -20.79
C ASP A 346 -16.40 11.01 -20.82
N GLY A 347 -15.42 10.71 -21.67
CA GLY A 347 -14.86 9.36 -21.83
C GLY A 347 -15.77 8.39 -22.60
N LEU A 348 -16.78 8.91 -23.31
CA LEU A 348 -17.68 8.14 -24.15
C LEU A 348 -17.27 8.25 -25.63
N ARG A 349 -17.49 7.18 -26.38
CA ARG A 349 -17.31 7.21 -27.83
C ARG A 349 -18.49 7.90 -28.49
N LEU A 350 -18.22 8.93 -29.28
CA LEU A 350 -19.18 9.62 -30.11
C LEU A 350 -19.75 8.62 -31.13
N LYS A 351 -21.07 8.45 -31.15
CA LYS A 351 -21.76 7.50 -32.04
C LYS A 351 -21.37 7.75 -33.50
N GLY A 352 -20.70 6.77 -34.10
CA GLY A 352 -20.24 6.79 -35.49
C GLY A 352 -19.41 5.58 -35.90
N GLY A 353 -18.73 4.90 -34.97
CA GLY A 353 -17.97 3.69 -35.26
C GLY A 353 -18.72 2.43 -34.84
N LYS A 354 -19.10 1.58 -35.80
CA LYS A 354 -19.45 0.18 -35.52
C LYS A 354 -18.20 -0.68 -35.24
N ASP A 355 -17.02 -0.08 -35.19
CA ASP A 355 -15.80 -0.80 -35.42
C ASP A 355 -15.02 -1.00 -34.13
N LYS A 356 -15.01 -2.27 -33.71
CA LYS A 356 -14.03 -2.84 -32.79
C LYS A 356 -12.65 -2.53 -33.35
N GLU A 357 -12.02 -1.47 -32.88
CA GLU A 357 -10.75 -1.07 -33.44
C GLU A 357 -9.64 -1.91 -32.79
N LEU A 358 -9.05 -2.78 -33.61
CA LEU A 358 -7.92 -3.58 -33.23
C LEU A 358 -6.74 -2.64 -32.96
N CYS A 359 -6.06 -2.86 -31.85
CA CYS A 359 -4.83 -2.15 -31.62
C CYS A 359 -3.77 -2.53 -32.66
N THR A 360 -3.24 -1.52 -33.35
CA THR A 360 -2.13 -1.67 -34.29
C THR A 360 -0.96 -0.86 -33.77
N ASP A 361 -0.05 -1.53 -33.05
CA ASP A 361 1.23 -0.95 -32.69
C ASP A 361 2.11 -0.86 -33.96
N SER A 362 2.02 0.26 -34.68
CA SER A 362 2.87 0.54 -35.84
C SER A 362 4.33 0.83 -35.47
N THR A 363 4.64 0.85 -34.16
CA THR A 363 5.96 1.20 -33.61
C THR A 363 6.80 0.00 -33.18
N ARG A 364 6.24 -1.23 -33.12
CA ARG A 364 7.01 -2.47 -33.09
C ARG A 364 7.39 -2.90 -34.51
N ARG A 365 8.46 -2.32 -35.06
CA ARG A 365 9.24 -2.90 -36.16
C ARG A 365 10.51 -3.54 -35.63
#